data_AF-N1QGP3-F1
#
_entry.id   AF-N1QGP3-F1
#
_cell.length_a   1.000
_cell.length_b   1.000
_cell.length_c   1.000
_cell.angle_alpha   90.00
_cell.angle_beta   90.00
_cell.angle_gamma   90.00
#
_symmetry.space_group_name_H-M   'P 1'
#
loop_
_entity.id
_entity.type
_entity.pdbx_description
1 polymer ?
#
loop_
_entity_poly.entity_id
_entity_poly.type
_entity_poly.pdbx_seq_one_letter_code
_entity_poly.pdbx_strand_id
1 'polypeptide(L)' 'GIILDRAIINIISKEFTSRLQYIAVSRVRTINNLIFKKPFDFSLFTNCLRPTRIAYITNIERR' A
#
# COMPACT_ATOMS: atom_id res chain seq x y z
N GLY A 1 18.99 -7.15 -0.24
CA GLY A 1 17.66 -6.93 0.38
C GLY A 1 17.35 -8.09 1.29
N ILE A 2 16.77 -7.85 2.46
CA ILE A 2 16.48 -8.90 3.44
C ILE A 2 15.15 -9.59 3.14
N ILE A 3 15.07 -10.89 3.42
CA ILE A 3 13.83 -11.68 3.38
C ILE A 3 13.50 -12.06 4.81
N LEU A 4 12.23 -11.91 5.19
CA LEU A 4 11.73 -12.22 6.52
C LEU A 4 10.82 -13.45 6.43
N ASP A 5 11.03 -14.41 7.33
CA ASP A 5 10.17 -15.59 7.44
C ASP A 5 8.82 -15.26 8.09
N ARG A 6 8.79 -14.30 9.02
CA ARG A 6 7.60 -13.80 9.70
C ARG A 6 7.78 -12.33 10.07
N ALA A 7 6.71 -11.54 9.96
CA ALA A 7 6.73 -10.13 10.34
C ALA A 7 5.39 -9.63 10.89
N ILE A 8 5.46 -8.72 11.85
CA ILE A 8 4.32 -7.93 12.32
C ILE A 8 4.47 -6.52 11.75
N ILE A 9 3.59 -6.12 10.84
CA ILE A 9 3.66 -4.83 10.13
C ILE A 9 2.63 -3.85 10.69
N ASN A 10 3.07 -2.64 11.00
CA ASN A 10 2.18 -1.52 11.33
C ASN A 10 2.04 -0.57 10.13
N ILE A 11 1.02 -0.81 9.31
CA ILE A 11 0.76 -0.05 8.07
C ILE A 11 0.23 1.36 8.36
N ILE A 12 -0.31 1.60 9.56
CA ILE A 12 -0.99 2.86 9.93
C ILE A 12 -0.01 3.89 10.51
N SER A 13 1.26 3.53 10.69
CA SER A 13 2.28 4.50 11.13
C SER A 13 2.45 5.60 10.09
N LYS A 14 2.39 6.87 10.53
CA LYS A 14 2.48 8.09 9.71
C LYS A 14 3.77 8.16 8.86
N GLU A 15 4.80 7.40 9.25
CA GLU A 15 6.09 7.33 8.55
C GLU A 15 6.06 6.46 7.28
N PHE A 16 5.01 5.64 7.09
CA PHE A 16 4.91 4.74 5.97
C PHE A 16 4.16 5.38 4.80
N THR A 17 4.91 5.86 3.81
CA THR A 17 4.35 6.13 2.47
C THR A 17 3.89 4.81 1.83
N SER A 18 2.90 4.87 0.93
CA SER A 18 2.33 3.69 0.25
C SER A 18 3.40 2.77 -0.39
N ARG A 19 4.48 3.35 -0.89
CA ARG A 19 5.63 2.61 -1.47
C ARG A 19 6.43 1.84 -0.40
N LEU A 20 6.59 2.39 0.81
CA LEU A 20 7.26 1.70 1.92
C LEU A 20 6.44 0.53 2.46
N GLN A 21 5.11 0.67 2.46
CA GLN A 21 4.20 -0.40 2.87
C GLN A 21 4.29 -1.59 1.91
N TYR A 22 4.30 -1.31 0.59
CA TYR A 22 4.53 -2.33 -0.43
C TYR A 22 5.87 -3.06 -0.23
N ILE A 23 6.95 -2.31 0.00
CA ILE A 23 8.27 -2.90 0.24
C ILE A 23 8.26 -3.81 1.48
N ALA A 24 7.64 -3.37 2.58
CA ALA A 24 7.57 -4.13 3.82
C ALA A 24 6.81 -5.45 3.64
N VAL A 25 5.66 -5.43 2.95
CA VAL A 25 4.88 -6.64 2.62
C VAL A 25 5.67 -7.57 1.71
N SER A 26 6.36 -7.03 0.70
CA SER A 26 7.15 -7.81 -0.26
C SER A 26 8.38 -8.50 0.36
N ARG A 27 8.79 -8.15 1.60
CA ARG A 27 9.89 -8.83 2.29
C ARG A 27 9.47 -10.13 2.96
N VAL A 28 8.17 -10.38 3.14
CA VAL A 28 7.66 -11.59 3.79
C VAL A 28 7.40 -12.66 2.75
N ARG A 29 7.96 -13.85 2.95
CA ARG A 29 7.89 -14.95 1.97
C ARG A 29 6.48 -15.50 1.77
N THR A 30 5.66 -15.53 2.81
CA THR A 30 4.30 -16.10 2.78
C THR A 30 3.29 -15.18 3.47
N ILE A 31 2.09 -15.09 2.92
CA ILE A 31 0.99 -14.30 3.51
C ILE A 31 0.60 -14.83 4.89
N ASN A 32 0.65 -16.15 5.11
CA ASN A 32 0.31 -16.76 6.41
C ASN A 32 1.24 -16.32 7.55
N ASN A 33 2.46 -15.86 7.23
CA ASN A 33 3.42 -15.37 8.21
C ASN A 33 3.46 -13.83 8.29
N LEU A 34 2.50 -13.15 7.64
CA LEU A 34 2.34 -11.71 7.70
C LEU A 34 1.18 -11.37 8.63
N ILE A 35 1.46 -10.65 9.71
CA ILE A 35 0.45 -10.18 10.65
C ILE A 35 0.43 -8.65 10.62
N PHE A 36 -0.76 -8.06 10.48
CA PHE A 36 -0.92 -6.62 10.61
C PHE A 36 -1.27 -6.25 12.04
N LYS A 37 -0.58 -5.25 12.59
CA LYS A 37 -0.82 -4.75 13.96
C LYS A 37 -2.23 -4.16 14.14
N LYS A 38 -2.80 -3.68 13.04
CA LYS A 38 -4.19 -3.21 12.92
C LYS A 38 -4.81 -3.83 11.66
N PRO A 39 -6.15 -3.95 11.59
CA PRO A 39 -6.82 -4.42 10.38
C PRO A 39 -6.36 -3.63 9.15
N PHE A 40 -6.22 -4.32 8.02
CA PHE A 40 -5.92 -3.68 6.75
C PHE A 40 -7.12 -2.82 6.31
N ASP A 41 -6.90 -1.52 6.16
CA ASP A 41 -7.90 -0.58 5.68
C ASP A 41 -7.51 -0.11 4.27
N PHE A 42 -8.24 -0.61 3.27
CA PHE A 42 -8.01 -0.27 1.86
C PHE A 42 -8.28 1.21 1.57
N SER A 43 -9.12 1.89 2.36
CA SER A 43 -9.45 3.30 2.14
C SER A 43 -8.24 4.24 2.30
N LEU A 44 -7.23 3.81 3.06
CA LEU A 44 -5.97 4.54 3.21
C LEU A 44 -5.17 4.63 1.90
N PHE A 45 -5.42 3.72 0.95
CA PHE A 45 -4.74 3.67 -0.33
C PHE A 45 -5.54 4.35 -1.46
N THR A 46 -6.85 4.53 -1.29
CA THR A 46 -7.72 5.15 -2.31
C THR A 46 -7.69 6.67 -2.26
N ASN A 47 -7.33 7.26 -1.12
CA ASN A 47 -7.27 8.72 -0.95
C ASN A 47 -6.07 9.38 -1.66
N CYS A 48 -5.14 8.59 -2.21
CA CYS A 48 -4.03 9.07 -3.04
C CYS A 48 -4.40 9.23 -4.53
N LEU A 49 -5.67 9.11 -4.92
CA LEU A 49 -6.16 9.45 -6.27
C LEU A 49 -6.14 10.96 -6.52
N ARG A 50 -4.96 11.57 -6.56
CA ARG A 50 -4.73 12.94 -7.06
C ARG A 50 -3.55 12.87 -8.05
N PRO A 51 -3.41 13.68 -9.11
CA PRO A 51 -4.35 14.24 -10.10
C PRO A 51 -4.53 13.32 -11.34
N THR A 52 -3.85 12.17 -11.38
CA THR A 52 -3.71 11.34 -12.60
C THR A 52 -5.02 10.73 -13.08
N ARG A 53 -5.94 10.39 -12.15
CA ARG A 53 -7.27 9.89 -12.50
C ARG A 53 -8.19 10.99 -13.04
N ILE A 54 -8.08 12.22 -12.52
CA ILE A 54 -8.79 13.39 -13.07
C ILE A 54 -8.24 13.70 -14.47
N ALA A 55 -6.92 13.68 -14.65
CA ALA A 55 -6.29 13.85 -15.95
C ALA A 55 -6.71 12.76 -16.96
N TYR A 56 -6.86 11.51 -16.51
CA TYR A 56 -7.35 10.42 -17.35
C TYR A 56 -8.83 10.58 -17.74
N ILE A 57 -9.70 10.90 -16.77
CA ILE A 57 -11.14 11.12 -17.01
C ILE A 57 -11.34 12.30 -17.97
N THR A 58 -10.66 13.42 -17.74
CA THR A 58 -10.72 14.60 -18.63
C THR A 58 -10.15 14.33 -20.03
N ASN A 59 -9.27 13.33 -20.20
CA ASN A 59 -8.74 12.94 -21.50
C ASN A 59 -9.67 11.97 -22.25
N ILE A 60 -10.47 11.18 -21.52
CA ILE A 60 -11.56 10.37 -22.12
C ILE A 60 -12.69 11.28 -22.61
N GLU A 61 -13.09 12.27 -21.80
CA GLU A 61 -14.20 13.18 -22.15
C GLU A 61 -13.87 14.13 -23.31
N ARG A 62 -12.59 14.29 -23.68
CA ARG A 62 -12.16 15.09 -24.83
C ARG A 62 -12.15 14.35 -26.17
N ARG A 63 -12.48 13.06 -26.20
CA ARG A 63 -12.41 12.20 -27.39
C ARG A 63 -13.79 11.77 -27.85
#